data_AF-A0A4Q5SMD2-F1
#
_entry.id   AF-A0A4Q5SMD2-F1
#
_cell.length_a   1.000
_cell.length_b   1.000
_cell.length_c   1.000
_cell.angle_alpha   90.00
_cell.angle_beta   90.00
_cell.angle_gamma   90.00
#
_symmetry.space_group_name_H-M   'P 1'
#
loop_
_entity.id
_entity.type
_entity.pdbx_description
1 polymer ?
#
loop_
_entity_poly.entity_id
_entity_poly.type
_entity_poly.pdbx_seq_one_letter_code
_entity_poly.pdbx_strand_id
1 'polypeptide(L)'
;MIDLKFNILSAAFLCLLTVSAEASTHLTDSTKRVKNIVYVEVNHHNPLNAGGYVYADTGKPFFDIAIIFAANINYSQAKQKTALYCNLNVRQVLHNRDIHIKPLQDKGIKVLLSILGNHSGAGFTNFQSREAAKQFAQQVADTVRNNNLDGVDFDEEYVEYKPEWPQNSQSLLWLISELRQLLPGKVISMYDMDIKPEMKANANDKLSSYIDYAWQPYYGKFNPPVYPGLGNDKIAPGAIDVTQSKIDMPYMEQAKRRG
;
A
#
# COMPACT_ATOMS: atom_id res chain seq x y z
N MET A 1 46.28 -17.80 0.43
CA MET A 1 45.83 -17.35 1.75
C MET A 1 45.45 -15.89 1.63
N ILE A 2 44.16 -15.62 1.41
CA ILE A 2 43.38 -14.43 1.78
C ILE A 2 41.94 -14.92 1.60
N ASP A 3 41.28 -15.06 2.73
CA ASP A 3 39.88 -15.46 2.89
C ASP A 3 39.05 -14.18 2.83
N LEU A 4 38.10 -14.10 1.90
CA LEU A 4 37.07 -13.04 1.89
C LEU A 4 35.70 -13.69 1.62
N LYS A 5 35.06 -14.10 2.72
CA LYS A 5 33.61 -14.25 2.82
C LYS A 5 32.99 -12.85 2.78
N PHE A 6 32.09 -12.56 1.84
CA PHE A 6 31.04 -11.55 2.04
C PHE A 6 29.77 -11.85 1.22
N ASN A 7 28.75 -12.28 1.97
CA ASN A 7 27.33 -11.96 1.94
C ASN A 7 26.53 -11.90 0.63
N ILE A 8 25.61 -12.87 0.57
CA ILE A 8 24.35 -12.95 -0.16
C ILE A 8 23.69 -11.57 -0.33
N LEU A 9 23.67 -11.05 -1.56
CA LEU A 9 22.72 -10.02 -1.99
C LEU A 9 21.39 -10.71 -2.36
N SER A 10 20.38 -10.58 -1.49
CA SER A 10 18.99 -10.77 -1.89
C SER A 10 18.50 -9.50 -2.57
N ALA A 11 18.52 -9.49 -3.91
CA ALA A 11 17.76 -8.57 -4.72
C ALA A 11 16.41 -9.21 -5.05
N ALA A 12 15.31 -8.60 -4.62
CA ALA A 12 13.97 -9.05 -4.93
C ALA A 12 13.57 -8.58 -6.35
N PHE A 13 13.35 -9.54 -7.26
CA PHE A 13 12.58 -9.32 -8.49
C PHE A 13 11.88 -10.63 -8.87
N LEU A 14 10.64 -10.46 -9.33
CA LEU A 14 10.02 -11.11 -10.49
C LEU A 14 8.93 -12.16 -10.26
N CYS A 15 7.77 -11.93 -10.88
CA CYS A 15 7.04 -13.01 -11.55
C CYS A 15 6.67 -12.56 -12.99
N LEU A 16 7.59 -12.85 -13.92
CA LEU A 16 7.31 -13.21 -15.30
C LEU A 16 8.02 -14.53 -15.56
N LEU A 17 7.22 -15.47 -16.04
CA LEU A 17 7.62 -16.79 -16.50
C LEU A 17 8.69 -16.66 -17.59
N THR A 18 9.94 -16.99 -17.27
CA THR A 18 10.82 -17.58 -18.27
C THR A 18 10.49 -19.06 -18.32
N VAL A 19 9.71 -19.47 -19.32
CA VAL A 19 9.54 -20.89 -19.66
C VAL A 19 10.87 -21.36 -20.24
N SER A 20 11.79 -21.80 -19.37
CA SER A 20 12.69 -22.88 -19.76
C SER A 20 11.79 -24.11 -19.83
N ALA A 21 11.67 -24.69 -21.02
CA ALA A 21 11.02 -25.97 -21.20
C ALA A 21 11.55 -26.93 -20.11
N GLU A 22 10.62 -27.51 -19.34
CA GLU A 22 10.78 -28.46 -18.21
C GLU A 22 10.45 -27.96 -16.78
N ALA A 23 10.05 -26.69 -16.55
CA ALA A 23 9.66 -26.25 -15.20
C ALA A 23 8.15 -26.34 -14.92
N SER A 24 7.79 -27.02 -13.83
CA SER A 24 6.44 -27.20 -13.27
C SER A 24 5.53 -25.96 -13.38
N THR A 25 4.29 -26.15 -13.84
CA THR A 25 3.25 -25.13 -14.07
C THR A 25 2.67 -24.50 -12.80
N HIS A 26 3.26 -24.74 -11.62
CA HIS A 26 2.72 -24.34 -10.33
C HIS A 26 3.74 -23.58 -9.48
N LEU A 27 3.35 -22.40 -9.01
CA LEU A 27 4.09 -21.64 -7.99
C LEU A 27 4.09 -22.44 -6.68
N THR A 28 5.25 -22.53 -6.02
CA THR A 28 5.44 -23.28 -4.76
C THR A 28 5.77 -22.34 -3.60
N ASP A 29 5.16 -22.54 -2.44
CA ASP A 29 5.33 -21.68 -1.25
C ASP A 29 6.77 -21.72 -0.71
N SER A 30 7.45 -22.87 -0.86
CA SER A 30 8.87 -23.03 -0.48
C SER A 30 9.83 -22.08 -1.20
N THR A 31 9.38 -21.41 -2.27
CA THR A 31 10.14 -20.41 -3.02
C THR A 31 9.70 -18.97 -2.76
N LYS A 32 8.69 -18.74 -1.91
CA LYS A 32 8.18 -17.40 -1.60
C LYS A 32 9.23 -16.58 -0.87
N ARG A 33 9.77 -15.58 -1.57
CA ARG A 33 10.78 -14.63 -1.04
C ARG A 33 10.25 -13.21 -0.88
N VAL A 34 9.01 -12.96 -1.30
CA VAL A 34 8.42 -11.62 -1.36
C VAL A 34 6.99 -11.64 -0.82
N LYS A 35 6.53 -10.49 -0.35
CA LYS A 35 5.12 -10.28 0.00
C LYS A 35 4.32 -9.97 -1.26
N ASN A 36 3.18 -10.63 -1.42
CA ASN A 36 2.22 -10.36 -2.48
C ASN A 36 1.08 -9.50 -1.92
N ILE A 37 0.83 -8.36 -2.54
CA ILE A 37 -0.23 -7.42 -2.16
C ILE A 37 -1.25 -7.35 -3.29
N VAL A 38 -2.53 -7.21 -2.94
CA VAL A 38 -3.61 -7.00 -3.91
C VAL A 38 -4.55 -5.90 -3.45
N TYR A 39 -4.81 -4.95 -4.35
CA TYR A 39 -5.92 -4.02 -4.23
C TYR A 39 -7.19 -4.66 -4.78
N VAL A 40 -8.29 -4.52 -4.07
CA VAL A 40 -9.61 -4.95 -4.53
C VAL A 40 -10.52 -3.73 -4.61
N GLU A 41 -10.91 -3.36 -5.83
CA GLU A 41 -11.90 -2.32 -6.07
C GLU A 41 -13.28 -2.82 -5.64
N VAL A 42 -13.66 -2.52 -4.39
CA VAL A 42 -14.84 -3.13 -3.75
C VAL A 42 -16.17 -2.62 -4.30
N ASN A 43 -16.13 -1.65 -5.22
CA ASN A 43 -17.30 -1.25 -5.99
C ASN A 43 -17.74 -2.33 -6.99
N HIS A 44 -16.80 -3.16 -7.47
CA HIS A 44 -17.06 -4.14 -8.53
C HIS A 44 -16.68 -5.57 -8.13
N HIS A 45 -15.87 -5.74 -7.08
CA HIS A 45 -15.28 -7.03 -6.73
C HIS A 45 -15.39 -7.35 -5.24
N ASN A 46 -15.52 -8.65 -4.93
CA ASN A 46 -15.59 -9.12 -3.56
C ASN A 46 -14.16 -9.29 -2.99
N PRO A 47 -13.83 -8.68 -1.82
CA PRO A 47 -12.51 -8.84 -1.20
C PRO A 47 -12.14 -10.30 -0.91
N LEU A 48 -13.12 -11.20 -0.74
CA LEU A 48 -12.87 -12.63 -0.54
C LEU A 48 -12.13 -13.30 -1.70
N ASN A 49 -12.15 -12.71 -2.90
CA ASN A 49 -11.39 -13.20 -4.06
C ASN A 49 -9.90 -13.33 -3.75
N ALA A 50 -9.33 -12.44 -2.91
CA ALA A 50 -7.94 -12.53 -2.49
C ALA A 50 -7.63 -13.85 -1.76
N GLY A 51 -8.57 -14.37 -0.98
CA GLY A 51 -8.41 -15.63 -0.25
C GLY A 51 -8.58 -16.89 -1.09
N GLY A 52 -8.93 -16.76 -2.37
CA GLY A 52 -9.10 -17.88 -3.30
C GLY A 52 -7.81 -18.35 -3.97
N TYR A 53 -6.74 -17.54 -3.92
CA TYR A 53 -5.46 -17.86 -4.53
C TYR A 53 -4.54 -18.51 -3.49
N VAL A 54 -4.12 -19.75 -3.75
CA VAL A 54 -3.25 -20.52 -2.86
C VAL A 54 -2.10 -21.14 -3.64
N TYR A 55 -0.98 -21.36 -2.97
CA TYR A 55 0.11 -22.16 -3.52
C TYR A 55 -0.31 -23.63 -3.63
N ALA A 56 -0.10 -24.25 -4.79
CA ALA A 56 -0.62 -25.59 -5.06
C ALA A 56 0.01 -26.68 -4.18
N ASP A 57 1.26 -26.48 -3.75
CA ASP A 57 2.04 -27.44 -2.96
C ASP A 57 1.70 -27.41 -1.46
N THR A 58 1.28 -26.27 -0.92
CA THR A 58 1.04 -26.10 0.52
C THR A 58 -0.38 -25.71 0.87
N GLY A 59 -1.19 -25.26 -0.09
CA GLY A 59 -2.52 -24.70 0.15
C GLY A 59 -2.50 -23.36 0.92
N LYS A 60 -1.32 -22.79 1.21
CA LYS A 60 -1.22 -21.50 1.89
C LYS A 60 -1.64 -20.34 0.98
N PRO A 61 -2.16 -19.23 1.53
CA PRO A 61 -2.55 -18.07 0.73
C PRO A 61 -1.39 -17.50 -0.10
N PHE A 62 -1.69 -17.17 -1.36
CA PHE A 62 -0.76 -16.50 -2.24
C PHE A 62 -0.50 -15.06 -1.79
N PHE A 63 -1.57 -14.30 -1.55
CA PHE A 63 -1.52 -12.92 -1.07
C PHE A 63 -1.24 -12.85 0.43
N ASP A 64 -0.37 -11.93 0.82
CA ASP A 64 -0.08 -11.61 2.22
C ASP A 64 -0.93 -10.44 2.72
N ILE A 65 -1.30 -9.53 1.81
CA ILE A 65 -2.06 -8.32 2.10
C ILE A 65 -3.16 -8.14 1.05
N ALA A 66 -4.39 -7.96 1.50
CA ALA A 66 -5.52 -7.53 0.69
C ALA A 66 -5.96 -6.12 1.11
N ILE A 67 -6.19 -5.24 0.15
CA ILE A 67 -6.49 -3.83 0.41
C ILE A 67 -7.89 -3.51 -0.14
N ILE A 68 -8.76 -3.03 0.74
CA ILE A 68 -10.09 -2.53 0.40
C ILE A 68 -9.93 -1.17 -0.27
N PHE A 69 -10.19 -1.09 -1.58
CA PHE A 69 -10.04 0.12 -2.37
C PHE A 69 -11.41 0.73 -2.76
N ALA A 70 -11.77 1.93 -2.30
CA ALA A 70 -11.11 2.74 -1.26
C ALA A 70 -12.12 3.59 -0.48
N ALA A 71 -11.78 3.89 0.78
CA ALA A 71 -12.35 5.04 1.48
C ALA A 71 -11.71 6.34 0.96
N ASN A 72 -12.18 7.48 1.43
CA ASN A 72 -11.80 8.78 0.92
C ASN A 72 -11.50 9.81 2.00
N ILE A 73 -10.59 10.73 1.71
CA ILE A 73 -10.47 12.00 2.43
C ILE A 73 -11.33 13.08 1.75
N ASN A 74 -12.24 13.70 2.52
CA ASN A 74 -13.07 14.81 2.07
C ASN A 74 -12.86 16.07 2.92
N TYR A 75 -13.11 17.25 2.36
CA TYR A 75 -13.31 18.47 3.16
C TYR A 75 -14.79 18.69 3.46
N SER A 76 -15.15 18.77 4.75
CA SER A 76 -16.51 19.11 5.17
C SER A 76 -16.64 20.62 5.33
N GLN A 77 -17.30 21.29 4.37
CA GLN A 77 -17.58 22.72 4.45
C GLN A 77 -18.43 23.09 5.69
N ALA A 78 -19.39 22.25 6.07
CA ALA A 78 -20.23 22.51 7.24
C ALA A 78 -19.44 22.47 8.56
N LYS A 79 -18.42 21.60 8.66
CA LYS A 79 -17.61 21.42 9.87
C LYS A 79 -16.24 22.11 9.79
N GLN A 80 -15.92 22.72 8.65
CA GLN A 80 -14.64 23.34 8.33
C GLN A 80 -13.44 22.45 8.70
N LYS A 81 -13.52 21.16 8.34
CA LYS A 81 -12.46 20.17 8.61
C LYS A 81 -12.50 18.98 7.66
N THR A 82 -11.38 18.28 7.58
CA THR A 82 -11.27 17.01 6.87
C THR A 82 -12.10 15.91 7.54
N ALA A 83 -12.75 15.09 6.72
CA ALA A 83 -13.59 13.99 7.14
C ALA A 83 -13.22 12.72 6.36
N LEU A 84 -13.04 11.61 7.08
CA LEU A 84 -12.96 10.30 6.45
C LEU A 84 -14.34 9.91 5.94
N TYR A 85 -14.44 9.55 4.67
CA TYR A 85 -15.67 9.15 4.03
C TYR A 85 -15.52 7.73 3.48
N CYS A 86 -16.44 6.85 3.83
CA CYS A 86 -16.56 5.54 3.19
C CYS A 86 -17.79 5.59 2.28
N ASN A 87 -17.66 5.28 1.00
CA ASN A 87 -18.81 5.13 0.11
C ASN A 87 -19.71 3.93 0.54
N LEU A 88 -20.83 3.71 -0.14
CA LEU A 88 -21.77 2.66 0.25
C LEU A 88 -21.13 1.26 0.27
N ASN A 89 -20.35 0.92 -0.76
CA ASN A 89 -19.74 -0.40 -0.90
C ASN A 89 -18.67 -0.65 0.17
N VAL A 90 -17.80 0.34 0.42
CA VAL A 90 -16.81 0.26 1.51
C VAL A 90 -17.50 0.13 2.87
N ARG A 91 -18.56 0.92 3.14
CA ARG A 91 -19.33 0.77 4.38
C ARG A 91 -19.94 -0.61 4.53
N GLN A 92 -20.46 -1.20 3.45
CA GLN A 92 -21.02 -2.55 3.49
C GLN A 92 -19.94 -3.60 3.79
N VAL A 93 -18.76 -3.50 3.18
CA VAL A 93 -17.63 -4.40 3.48
C VAL A 93 -17.21 -4.29 4.94
N LEU A 94 -17.07 -3.07 5.46
CA LEU A 94 -16.66 -2.81 6.85
C LEU A 94 -17.73 -3.25 7.86
N HIS A 95 -19.02 -2.95 7.60
CA HIS A 95 -20.12 -3.34 8.47
C HIS A 95 -20.26 -4.87 8.56
N ASN A 96 -20.08 -5.57 7.43
CA ASN A 96 -20.13 -7.02 7.36
C ASN A 96 -18.72 -7.65 7.47
N ARG A 97 -17.86 -7.12 8.34
CA ARG A 97 -16.46 -7.57 8.49
C ARG A 97 -16.33 -9.07 8.75
N ASP A 98 -17.27 -9.67 9.48
CA ASP A 98 -17.22 -11.11 9.81
C ASP A 98 -17.44 -11.99 8.57
N ILE A 99 -18.02 -11.42 7.51
CA ILE A 99 -18.24 -12.06 6.21
C ILE A 99 -17.11 -11.74 5.24
N HIS A 100 -16.66 -10.49 5.16
CA HIS A 100 -15.75 -10.04 4.09
C HIS A 100 -14.27 -9.91 4.49
N ILE A 101 -13.98 -9.74 5.78
CA ILE A 101 -12.64 -9.40 6.29
C ILE A 101 -12.10 -10.56 7.14
N LYS A 102 -12.84 -10.98 8.16
CA LYS A 102 -12.41 -12.03 9.09
C LYS A 102 -11.98 -13.32 8.38
N PRO A 103 -12.66 -13.82 7.33
CA PRO A 103 -12.21 -15.04 6.64
C PRO A 103 -10.86 -14.90 5.94
N LEU A 104 -10.45 -13.68 5.54
CA LEU A 104 -9.12 -13.42 5.00
C LEU A 104 -8.07 -13.41 6.13
N GLN A 105 -8.40 -12.73 7.24
CA GLN A 105 -7.54 -12.66 8.42
C GLN A 105 -7.30 -14.03 9.06
N ASP A 106 -8.34 -14.88 9.13
CA ASP A 106 -8.25 -16.26 9.63
C ASP A 106 -7.31 -17.13 8.78
N LYS A 107 -7.15 -16.78 7.49
CA LYS A 107 -6.18 -17.41 6.59
C LYS A 107 -4.76 -16.83 6.75
N GLY A 108 -4.58 -15.79 7.56
CA GLY A 108 -3.31 -15.09 7.74
C GLY A 108 -3.08 -13.96 6.73
N ILE A 109 -4.06 -13.60 5.91
CA ILE A 109 -3.98 -12.45 5.00
C ILE A 109 -4.31 -11.18 5.79
N LYS A 110 -3.40 -10.21 5.79
CA LYS A 110 -3.66 -8.90 6.40
C LYS A 110 -4.65 -8.11 5.55
N VAL A 111 -5.61 -7.45 6.18
CA VAL A 111 -6.60 -6.62 5.48
C VAL A 111 -6.42 -5.14 5.84
N LEU A 112 -6.11 -4.33 4.84
CA LEU A 112 -5.95 -2.88 4.98
C LEU A 112 -7.14 -2.13 4.34
N LEU A 113 -7.36 -0.90 4.78
CA LEU A 113 -8.23 0.05 4.09
C LEU A 113 -7.38 1.08 3.36
N SER A 114 -7.54 1.20 2.04
CA SER A 114 -6.96 2.32 1.30
C SER A 114 -7.80 3.58 1.48
N ILE A 115 -7.14 4.73 1.57
CA ILE A 115 -7.75 6.05 1.61
C ILE A 115 -7.22 6.85 0.43
N LEU A 116 -8.15 7.30 -0.40
CA LEU A 116 -7.91 8.04 -1.65
C LEU A 116 -8.38 9.50 -1.52
N GLY A 117 -7.85 10.40 -2.32
CA GLY A 117 -8.51 11.68 -2.58
C GLY A 117 -9.90 11.50 -3.20
N ASN A 118 -10.70 12.56 -3.18
CA ASN A 118 -12.08 12.53 -3.69
C ASN A 118 -12.57 13.93 -4.09
N HIS A 119 -11.75 14.64 -4.87
CA HIS A 119 -12.12 15.88 -5.57
C HIS A 119 -12.59 17.04 -4.67
N SER A 120 -12.32 16.97 -3.37
CA SER A 120 -12.84 17.94 -2.38
C SER A 120 -11.85 19.05 -1.99
N GLY A 121 -10.62 18.99 -2.51
CA GLY A 121 -9.53 19.90 -2.16
C GLY A 121 -8.75 19.56 -0.89
N ALA A 122 -9.16 18.54 -0.13
CA ALA A 122 -8.38 17.98 0.96
C ALA A 122 -7.61 16.73 0.51
N GLY A 123 -6.33 16.69 0.82
CA GLY A 123 -5.41 15.57 0.60
C GLY A 123 -4.48 15.36 1.80
N PHE A 124 -3.61 14.36 1.72
CA PHE A 124 -2.67 14.04 2.80
C PHE A 124 -1.48 15.00 2.83
N THR A 125 -1.26 15.75 1.75
CA THR A 125 -0.13 16.68 1.61
C THR A 125 -0.50 18.17 1.80
N ASN A 126 -1.74 18.51 2.22
CA ASN A 126 -2.16 19.90 2.44
C ASN A 126 -2.89 20.22 3.77
N PHE A 127 -2.69 19.45 4.83
CA PHE A 127 -3.06 19.89 6.18
C PHE A 127 -2.31 21.18 6.52
N GLN A 128 -3.03 22.20 6.97
CA GLN A 128 -2.46 23.51 7.31
C GLN A 128 -1.95 23.59 8.76
N SER A 129 -2.19 22.56 9.57
CA SER A 129 -1.62 22.41 10.90
C SER A 129 -1.49 20.94 11.30
N ARG A 130 -0.60 20.66 12.25
CA ARG A 130 -0.43 19.33 12.82
C ARG A 130 -1.68 18.87 13.56
N GLU A 131 -2.41 19.78 14.20
CA GLU A 131 -3.66 19.49 14.89
C GLU A 131 -4.74 19.01 13.91
N ALA A 132 -4.85 19.62 12.72
CA ALA A 132 -5.78 19.18 11.69
C ALA A 132 -5.41 17.77 11.17
N ALA A 133 -4.13 17.54 10.92
CA ALA A 133 -3.63 16.22 10.53
C ALA A 133 -3.91 15.16 11.61
N LYS A 134 -3.70 15.50 12.89
CA LYS A 134 -4.00 14.63 14.04
C LYS A 134 -5.47 14.28 14.15
N GLN A 135 -6.37 15.25 13.92
CA GLN A 135 -7.82 14.99 13.93
C GLN A 135 -8.24 14.02 12.82
N PHE A 136 -7.61 14.10 11.64
CA PHE A 136 -7.84 13.12 10.58
C PHE A 136 -7.22 11.76 10.92
N ALA A 137 -6.00 11.73 11.46
CA ALA A 137 -5.35 10.51 11.95
C ALA A 137 -6.23 9.77 12.97
N GLN A 138 -6.90 10.49 13.87
CA GLN A 138 -7.84 9.89 14.82
C GLN A 138 -9.02 9.22 14.13
N GLN A 139 -9.62 9.86 13.11
CA GLN A 139 -10.71 9.25 12.34
C GLN A 139 -10.27 7.96 11.66
N VAL A 140 -9.09 7.95 11.04
CA VAL A 140 -8.50 6.76 10.43
C VAL A 140 -8.27 5.67 11.49
N ALA A 141 -7.67 6.02 12.62
CA ALA A 141 -7.39 5.08 13.69
C ALA A 141 -8.67 4.47 14.28
N ASP A 142 -9.72 5.27 14.45
CA ASP A 142 -11.00 4.79 14.94
C ASP A 142 -11.65 3.85 13.93
N THR A 143 -11.61 4.15 12.63
CA THR A 143 -12.10 3.24 11.59
C THR A 143 -11.32 1.93 11.56
N VAL A 144 -9.99 1.96 11.66
CA VAL A 144 -9.15 0.74 11.70
C VAL A 144 -9.50 -0.11 12.92
N ARG A 145 -9.59 0.48 14.11
CA ARG A 145 -9.87 -0.25 15.35
C ARG A 145 -11.30 -0.80 15.39
N ASN A 146 -12.30 0.01 15.03
CA ASN A 146 -13.71 -0.37 15.07
C ASN A 146 -14.05 -1.52 14.12
N ASN A 147 -13.29 -1.66 13.02
CA ASN A 147 -13.47 -2.72 12.03
C ASN A 147 -12.43 -3.84 12.14
N ASN A 148 -11.59 -3.82 13.17
CA ASN A 148 -10.52 -4.79 13.40
C ASN A 148 -9.60 -4.99 12.17
N LEU A 149 -9.27 -3.90 11.47
CA LEU A 149 -8.38 -3.96 10.31
C LEU A 149 -6.92 -4.14 10.76
N ASP A 150 -6.09 -4.70 9.87
CA ASP A 150 -4.65 -4.87 10.08
C ASP A 150 -3.87 -3.58 9.86
N GLY A 151 -4.48 -2.59 9.20
CA GLY A 151 -3.83 -1.33 8.92
C GLY A 151 -4.53 -0.49 7.86
N VAL A 152 -3.78 0.43 7.27
CA VAL A 152 -4.24 1.43 6.32
C VAL A 152 -3.21 1.63 5.23
N ASP A 153 -3.71 2.03 4.06
CA ASP A 153 -2.94 2.42 2.91
C ASP A 153 -3.31 3.85 2.49
N PHE A 154 -2.34 4.65 2.06
CA PHE A 154 -2.55 6.03 1.62
C PHE A 154 -2.20 6.18 0.14
N ASP A 155 -3.17 6.68 -0.61
CA ASP A 155 -3.09 6.91 -2.05
C ASP A 155 -3.43 8.37 -2.38
N GLU A 156 -2.40 9.15 -2.67
CA GLU A 156 -2.47 10.60 -2.88
C GLU A 156 -2.88 10.95 -4.32
N GLU A 157 -3.98 10.36 -4.78
CA GLU A 157 -4.57 10.64 -6.10
C GLU A 157 -5.93 11.32 -5.98
N TYR A 158 -6.36 11.97 -7.06
CA TYR A 158 -7.68 12.58 -7.20
C TYR A 158 -7.99 13.69 -6.18
N VAL A 159 -6.96 14.43 -5.76
CA VAL A 159 -7.12 15.63 -4.93
C VAL A 159 -7.15 16.88 -5.80
N GLU A 160 -8.29 17.56 -5.85
CA GLU A 160 -8.43 18.85 -6.51
C GLU A 160 -7.97 20.00 -5.61
N TYR A 161 -6.66 20.08 -5.37
CA TYR A 161 -6.05 21.11 -4.53
C TYR A 161 -6.55 22.52 -4.87
N LYS A 162 -6.88 23.27 -3.82
CA LYS A 162 -7.38 24.64 -3.94
C LYS A 162 -6.29 25.63 -3.50
N PRO A 163 -6.18 26.82 -4.11
CA PRO A 163 -5.15 27.82 -3.77
C PRO A 163 -5.13 28.22 -2.30
N GLU A 164 -6.27 28.16 -1.62
CA GLU A 164 -6.45 28.53 -0.22
C GLU A 164 -5.85 27.50 0.76
N TRP A 165 -5.66 26.26 0.31
CA TRP A 165 -5.06 25.17 1.06
C TRP A 165 -3.95 24.49 0.25
N PRO A 166 -2.82 25.19 0.05
CA PRO A 166 -1.74 24.69 -0.77
C PRO A 166 -1.09 23.46 -0.12
N GLN A 167 -0.53 22.59 -0.98
CA GLN A 167 0.34 21.52 -0.54
C GLN A 167 1.53 22.08 0.24
N ASN A 168 2.00 21.33 1.23
CA ASN A 168 3.20 21.65 1.98
C ASN A 168 3.98 20.36 2.33
N SER A 169 5.27 20.52 2.63
CA SER A 169 6.16 19.37 2.87
C SER A 169 6.01 18.72 4.24
N GLN A 170 5.28 19.34 5.17
CA GLN A 170 5.13 18.83 6.54
C GLN A 170 3.87 18.00 6.73
N SER A 171 2.81 18.29 5.98
CA SER A 171 1.47 17.72 6.12
C SER A 171 1.45 16.19 6.22
N LEU A 172 2.13 15.51 5.30
CA LEU A 172 2.16 14.06 5.26
C LEU A 172 2.89 13.47 6.47
N LEU A 173 4.03 14.07 6.86
CA LEU A 173 4.77 13.66 8.06
C LEU A 173 3.93 13.87 9.33
N TRP A 174 3.20 14.98 9.45
CA TRP A 174 2.29 15.21 10.57
C TRP A 174 1.22 14.12 10.65
N LEU A 175 0.52 13.85 9.55
CA LEU A 175 -0.53 12.84 9.51
C LEU A 175 0.01 11.46 9.92
N ILE A 176 1.09 11.01 9.29
CA ILE A 176 1.55 9.64 9.42
C ILE A 176 2.27 9.42 10.76
N SER A 177 2.99 10.41 11.28
CA SER A 177 3.61 10.34 12.62
C SER A 177 2.56 10.32 13.75
N GLU A 178 1.47 11.10 13.63
CA GLU A 178 0.36 11.05 14.58
C GLU A 178 -0.38 9.70 14.49
N LEU A 179 -0.63 9.23 13.27
CA LEU A 179 -1.31 7.96 13.05
C LEU A 179 -0.51 6.76 13.59
N ARG A 180 0.81 6.76 13.42
CA ARG A 180 1.68 5.70 13.96
C ARG A 180 1.58 5.60 15.48
N GLN A 181 1.51 6.72 16.19
CA GLN A 181 1.32 6.74 17.65
C GLN A 181 -0.03 6.14 18.05
N LEU A 182 -1.07 6.40 17.25
CA LEU A 182 -2.41 5.86 17.48
C LEU A 182 -2.50 4.37 17.15
N LEU A 183 -1.84 3.92 16.09
CA LEU A 183 -1.90 2.53 15.60
C LEU A 183 -0.54 1.82 15.71
N PRO A 184 0.01 1.63 16.93
CA PRO A 184 1.23 0.88 17.10
C PRO A 184 1.02 -0.57 16.62
N GLY A 185 1.93 -1.07 15.78
CA GLY A 185 1.90 -2.45 15.27
C GLY A 185 0.90 -2.74 14.15
N LYS A 186 0.05 -1.79 13.75
CA LYS A 186 -0.76 -1.91 12.52
C LYS A 186 0.08 -1.52 11.30
N VAL A 187 -0.26 -2.09 10.14
CA VAL A 187 0.43 -1.76 8.89
C VAL A 187 0.05 -0.34 8.45
N ILE A 188 1.03 0.47 8.09
CA ILE A 188 0.82 1.72 7.36
C ILE A 188 1.62 1.63 6.06
N SER A 189 0.93 1.65 4.92
CA SER A 189 1.55 1.62 3.60
C SER A 189 1.30 2.89 2.80
N MET A 190 2.18 3.12 1.82
CA MET A 190 2.08 4.21 0.87
C MET A 190 2.01 3.67 -0.56
N TYR A 191 0.98 4.08 -1.29
CA TYR A 191 1.01 4.07 -2.75
C TYR A 191 1.74 5.34 -3.21
N ASP A 192 2.94 5.20 -3.78
CA ASP A 192 3.88 6.32 -4.01
C ASP A 192 3.52 7.15 -5.26
N MET A 193 2.29 7.64 -5.33
CA MET A 193 1.83 8.60 -6.33
C MET A 193 1.87 10.03 -5.77
N ASP A 194 2.34 10.98 -6.56
CA ASP A 194 2.36 12.42 -6.24
C ASP A 194 3.03 12.82 -4.89
N ILE A 195 3.81 11.92 -4.28
CA ILE A 195 4.61 12.21 -3.08
C ILE A 195 6.02 12.66 -3.47
N LYS A 196 6.30 13.95 -3.24
CA LYS A 196 7.60 14.55 -3.56
C LYS A 196 8.68 14.21 -2.52
N PRO A 197 9.98 14.24 -2.86
CA PRO A 197 11.06 13.92 -1.92
C PRO A 197 11.01 14.72 -0.61
N GLU A 198 10.71 16.01 -0.68
CA GLU A 198 10.58 16.90 0.48
C GLU A 198 9.40 16.56 1.40
N MET A 199 8.40 15.80 0.93
CA MET A 199 7.29 15.28 1.74
C MET A 199 7.64 13.97 2.45
N LYS A 200 8.72 13.28 2.01
CA LYS A 200 9.16 11.99 2.56
C LYS A 200 10.17 12.15 3.68
N ALA A 201 10.92 13.24 3.71
CA ALA A 201 11.89 13.52 4.77
C ALA A 201 12.25 15.01 4.85
N ASN A 202 12.67 15.43 6.03
CA ASN A 202 13.35 16.69 6.30
C ASN A 202 14.61 16.43 7.15
N ALA A 203 15.29 17.49 7.59
CA ALA A 203 16.55 17.37 8.35
C ALA A 203 16.42 16.59 9.67
N ASN A 204 15.24 16.58 10.29
CA ASN A 204 15.01 16.04 11.62
C ASN A 204 14.12 14.79 11.63
N ASP A 205 13.39 14.54 10.55
CA ASP A 205 12.36 13.50 10.52
C ASP A 205 12.15 12.90 9.13
N LYS A 206 11.72 11.64 9.07
CA LYS A 206 11.53 10.88 7.83
C LYS A 206 10.34 9.95 7.94
N LEU A 207 9.58 9.89 6.85
CA LEU A 207 8.33 9.14 6.75
C LEU A 207 8.55 7.63 6.93
N SER A 208 9.72 7.13 6.53
CA SER A 208 10.16 5.74 6.72
C SER A 208 10.26 5.30 8.17
N SER A 209 10.32 6.24 9.13
CA SER A 209 10.25 5.93 10.57
C SER A 209 8.85 5.49 11.01
N TYR A 210 7.82 5.78 10.20
CA TYR A 210 6.43 5.65 10.57
C TYR A 210 5.62 4.73 9.65
N ILE A 211 6.16 4.32 8.50
CA ILE A 211 5.49 3.41 7.55
C ILE A 211 6.17 2.03 7.52
N ASP A 212 5.40 1.02 7.13
CA ASP A 212 5.87 -0.35 7.00
C ASP A 212 6.25 -0.71 5.57
N TYR A 213 5.49 -0.22 4.58
CA TYR A 213 5.68 -0.53 3.17
C TYR A 213 5.45 0.68 2.27
N ALA A 214 6.10 0.69 1.11
CA ALA A 214 5.76 1.59 0.02
C ALA A 214 5.87 0.87 -1.33
N TRP A 215 5.01 1.22 -2.27
CA TRP A 215 5.02 0.59 -3.60
C TRP A 215 4.76 1.59 -4.71
N GLN A 216 5.28 1.26 -5.89
CA GLN A 216 5.19 2.13 -7.06
C GLN A 216 3.79 2.08 -7.69
N PRO A 217 3.29 3.22 -8.21
CA PRO A 217 1.90 3.33 -8.65
C PRO A 217 1.66 2.96 -10.12
N TYR A 218 2.70 2.82 -10.94
CA TYR A 218 2.50 2.68 -12.38
C TYR A 218 2.41 1.22 -12.82
N TYR A 219 1.20 0.69 -12.96
CA TYR A 219 0.96 -0.67 -13.41
C TYR A 219 1.69 -1.00 -14.73
N GLY A 220 2.27 -2.20 -14.80
CA GLY A 220 3.08 -2.67 -15.93
C GLY A 220 4.53 -2.15 -15.93
N LYS A 221 4.93 -1.36 -14.93
CA LYS A 221 6.29 -0.81 -14.82
C LYS A 221 7.06 -1.39 -13.62
N PHE A 222 8.37 -1.22 -13.69
CA PHE A 222 9.28 -1.40 -12.56
C PHE A 222 9.96 -0.07 -12.25
N ASN A 223 9.63 0.52 -11.11
CA ASN A 223 10.15 1.80 -10.67
C ASN A 223 10.19 1.87 -9.13
N PRO A 224 11.25 1.39 -8.46
CA PRO A 224 11.33 1.36 -7.01
C PRO A 224 11.14 2.75 -6.39
N PRO A 225 10.14 2.97 -5.52
CA PRO A 225 9.98 4.23 -4.83
C PRO A 225 11.13 4.44 -3.83
N VAL A 226 11.58 5.68 -3.70
CA VAL A 226 12.69 6.04 -2.79
C VAL A 226 12.14 6.69 -1.53
N TYR A 227 12.36 6.04 -0.39
CA TYR A 227 12.07 6.55 0.94
C TYR A 227 13.35 6.48 1.79
N PRO A 228 13.95 7.61 2.19
CA PRO A 228 15.22 7.61 2.93
C PRO A 228 15.18 6.70 4.16
N GLY A 229 16.02 5.66 4.20
CA GLY A 229 16.11 4.73 5.32
C GLY A 229 15.02 3.65 5.39
N LEU A 230 14.12 3.55 4.41
CA LEU A 230 13.24 2.39 4.27
C LEU A 230 14.00 1.27 3.54
N GLY A 231 14.02 0.05 4.11
CA GLY A 231 14.73 -1.09 3.54
C GLY A 231 14.08 -1.61 2.25
N ASN A 232 14.88 -2.20 1.36
CA ASN A 232 14.39 -2.74 0.09
C ASN A 232 13.39 -3.90 0.27
N ASP A 233 13.44 -4.60 1.40
CA ASP A 233 12.48 -5.64 1.80
C ASP A 233 11.07 -5.11 2.09
N LYS A 234 10.94 -3.77 2.18
CA LYS A 234 9.69 -3.04 2.43
C LYS A 234 9.20 -2.25 1.21
N ILE A 235 9.90 -2.36 0.09
CA ILE A 235 9.59 -1.66 -1.15
C ILE A 235 9.03 -2.67 -2.16
N ALA A 236 7.87 -2.38 -2.76
CA ALA A 236 7.40 -3.11 -3.94
C ALA A 236 7.74 -2.30 -5.21
N PRO A 237 8.77 -2.72 -5.97
CA PRO A 237 9.27 -1.93 -7.09
C PRO A 237 8.54 -2.16 -8.41
N GLY A 238 7.57 -3.08 -8.47
CA GLY A 238 6.75 -3.32 -9.65
C GLY A 238 5.30 -3.57 -9.27
N ALA A 239 4.38 -3.16 -10.13
CA ALA A 239 2.94 -3.38 -9.97
C ALA A 239 2.34 -3.85 -11.30
N ILE A 240 1.28 -4.66 -11.22
CA ILE A 240 0.56 -5.18 -12.38
C ILE A 240 -0.94 -4.95 -12.21
N ASP A 241 -1.62 -4.62 -13.31
CA ASP A 241 -3.08 -4.66 -13.36
C ASP A 241 -3.50 -6.04 -13.90
N VAL A 242 -4.04 -6.86 -13.00
CA VAL A 242 -4.46 -8.23 -13.30
C VAL A 242 -5.70 -8.29 -14.22
N THR A 243 -6.40 -7.18 -14.42
CA THR A 243 -7.58 -7.09 -15.31
C THR A 243 -7.22 -6.72 -16.75
N GLN A 244 -6.06 -6.08 -16.95
CA GLN A 244 -5.64 -5.53 -18.26
C GLN A 244 -4.41 -6.23 -18.85
N SER A 245 -3.91 -7.30 -18.23
CA SER A 245 -2.57 -7.85 -18.50
C SER A 245 -2.34 -8.31 -19.95
N LYS A 246 -1.77 -7.42 -20.78
CA LYS A 246 -0.65 -7.73 -21.69
C LYS A 246 0.62 -7.18 -21.03
N ILE A 247 1.57 -8.03 -20.70
CA ILE A 247 2.86 -7.60 -20.19
C ILE A 247 3.78 -7.30 -21.38
N ASP A 248 4.33 -6.09 -21.46
CA ASP A 248 5.41 -5.78 -22.41
C ASP A 248 6.70 -6.51 -21.99
N MET A 249 6.91 -7.68 -22.61
CA MET A 249 8.10 -8.54 -22.50
C MET A 249 9.48 -7.90 -22.79
N PRO A 250 9.66 -6.74 -23.46
CA PRO A 250 11.00 -6.21 -23.77
C PRO A 250 11.85 -5.79 -22.56
N TYR A 251 11.27 -5.52 -21.39
CA TYR A 251 12.04 -5.05 -20.22
C TYR A 251 12.81 -6.17 -19.49
N MET A 252 12.44 -7.43 -19.69
CA MET A 252 13.04 -8.59 -19.03
C MET A 252 14.44 -8.94 -19.54
N GLU A 253 14.76 -8.55 -20.78
CA GLU A 253 16.08 -8.76 -21.40
C GLU A 253 17.14 -7.80 -20.84
N GLN A 254 16.76 -6.60 -20.39
CA GLN A 254 17.73 -5.62 -19.84
C GLN A 254 18.18 -5.97 -18.41
N ALA A 255 17.30 -6.56 -17.60
CA ALA A 255 17.66 -7.00 -16.24
C ALA A 255 18.67 -8.16 -16.23
N LYS A 256 18.68 -9.00 -17.28
CA LYS A 256 19.65 -10.10 -17.43
C LYS A 256 21.05 -9.66 -17.87
N ARG A 257 21.20 -8.46 -18.44
CA ARG A 257 22.47 -7.97 -19.00
C ARG A 257 23.29 -7.11 -18.03
N ARG A 258 22.83 -6.92 -16.80
CA ARG A 258 23.50 -6.10 -15.77
C ARG A 258 23.78 -6.85 -14.45
N GLY A 259 23.71 -8.18 -14.48
CA GLY A 259 24.16 -9.06 -13.40
C GLY A 259 25.55 -9.63 -13.67
#